data_AF-D5REH9-F1
#
_entry.id   AF-D5REH9-F1
#
_cell.length_a   1.000
_cell.length_b   1.000
_cell.length_c   1.000
_cell.angle_alpha   90.00
_cell.angle_beta   90.00
_cell.angle_gamma   90.00
#
_symmetry.space_group_name_H-M   'P 1'
#
loop_
_entity.id
_entity.type
_entity.pdbx_description
1 polymer ?
#
loop_
_entity_poly.entity_id
_entity_poly.type
_entity_poly.pdbx_seq_one_letter_code
_entity_poly.pdbx_strand_id
1 'polypeptide(L)' 'MMMYIYLTIVLYVLIMVILNLLEEKSIAKQLNAALVIIPLILRILFIK' A
#
# COMPACT_ATOMS: atom_id res chain seq x y z
N MET A 1 19.37 -9.28 1.81
CA MET A 1 19.55 -7.80 1.84
C MET A 1 18.56 -7.08 0.92
N MET A 2 18.49 -7.42 -0.38
CA MET A 2 17.52 -6.79 -1.30
C MET A 2 16.04 -7.00 -0.93
N MET A 3 15.66 -8.17 -0.40
CA MET A 3 14.29 -8.44 0.04
C MET A 3 13.83 -7.49 1.15
N TYR A 4 14.68 -7.20 2.13
CA TYR A 4 14.33 -6.30 3.24
C TYR A 4 14.19 -4.86 2.77
N ILE A 5 15.04 -4.40 1.85
CA ILE A 5 14.91 -3.08 1.23
C ILE A 5 13.59 -2.98 0.46
N TYR A 6 13.25 -4.00 -0.33
CA TYR A 6 11.97 -4.08 -1.03
C TYR A 6 10.79 -4.04 -0.05
N LEU A 7 10.86 -4.80 1.04
CA LEU A 7 9.82 -4.82 2.06
C LEU A 7 9.64 -3.46 2.72
N THR A 8 10.72 -2.76 3.06
CA THR A 8 10.67 -1.40 3.62
C THR A 8 9.98 -0.43 2.65
N ILE A 9 10.27 -0.51 1.35
CA ILE A 9 9.62 0.33 0.34
C ILE A 9 8.13 -0.01 0.24
N VAL A 10 7.78 -1.30 0.21
CA VAL A 10 6.37 -1.74 0.15
C VAL A 10 5.59 -1.24 1.36
N LEU A 11 6.15 -1.36 2.57
CA LEU A 11 5.55 -0.86 3.81
C LEU A 11 5.40 0.66 3.80
N TYR A 12 6.42 1.38 3.35
CA TYR A 12 6.37 2.84 3.23
C TYR A 12 5.23 3.29 2.30
N VAL A 13 5.13 2.68 1.12
CA VAL A 13 4.06 2.99 0.16
C VAL A 13 2.70 2.62 0.73
N LEU A 14 2.57 1.47 1.41
CA LEU A 14 1.32 1.05 2.04
C LEU A 14 0.83 2.08 3.07
N ILE A 15 1.72 2.60 3.91
CA ILE A 15 1.38 3.64 4.89
C ILE A 15 0.91 4.91 4.18
N MET A 16 1.62 5.37 3.14
CA MET A 16 1.24 6.56 2.38
C MET A 16 -0.14 6.42 1.72
N VAL A 17 -0.45 5.24 1.17
CA VAL A 17 -1.75 4.99 0.53
C VAL A 17 -2.87 4.92 1.58
N ILE A 18 -2.62 4.35 2.75
CA ILE A 18 -3.60 4.35 3.86
C ILE A 18 -3.88 5.78 4.34
N LEU A 19 -2.84 6.59 4.55
CA LEU A 19 -3.01 8.00 4.93
C LEU A 19 -3.79 8.77 3.86
N ASN A 20 -3.46 8.57 2.59
CA ASN A 20 -4.19 9.18 1.47
C ASN A 20 -5.67 8.76 1.45
N LEU A 21 -5.97 7.49 1.70
CA LEU A 21 -7.35 6.99 1.76
C LEU A 21 -8.17 7.66 2.87
N LEU A 22 -7.54 7.93 4.02
CA LEU A 22 -8.17 8.59 5.17
C LEU A 22 -8.39 10.09 4.95
N GLU A 23 -7.52 10.76 4.20
CA GLU A 23 -7.61 12.20 3.93
C GLU A 23 -8.49 12.55 2.72
N GLU A 24 -8.55 11.66 1.72
CA GLU A 24 -9.21 11.93 0.45
C GLU A 24 -10.73 11.91 0.59
N LYS A 25 -11.38 12.96 0.05
CA LYS A 25 -12.84 13.16 0.16
C LYS A 25 -13.60 12.61 -1.04
N SER A 26 -12.93 12.42 -2.18
CA SER A 26 -13.54 11.88 -3.38
C SER A 26 -13.63 10.35 -3.32
N ILE A 27 -14.86 9.82 -3.33
CA ILE A 27 -15.13 8.37 -3.33
C ILE A 27 -14.38 7.64 -4.46
N ALA A 28 -14.32 8.23 -5.66
CA ALA A 28 -13.61 7.63 -6.80
C ALA A 28 -12.11 7.46 -6.53
N LYS A 29 -11.48 8.45 -5.88
CA LYS A 29 -10.07 8.39 -5.52
C LYS A 29 -9.81 7.47 -4.32
N GLN A 30 -10.73 7.43 -3.35
CA GLN A 30 -10.67 6.45 -2.26
C GLN A 30 -10.74 5.01 -2.77
N LEU A 31 -11.60 4.72 -3.75
CA LEU A 31 -11.67 3.40 -4.40
C LEU A 31 -10.36 3.04 -5.09
N ASN A 32 -9.72 3.99 -5.79
CA ASN A 32 -8.41 3.76 -6.40
C ASN A 32 -7.32 3.47 -5.35
N ALA A 33 -7.30 4.23 -4.25
CA ALA A 33 -6.37 3.98 -3.15
C ALA A 33 -6.59 2.59 -2.52
N ALA A 34 -7.85 2.21 -2.27
CA ALA A 34 -8.22 0.89 -1.76
C ALA A 34 -7.79 -0.25 -2.70
N LEU A 35 -7.96 -0.07 -4.01
CA LEU A 35 -7.51 -1.03 -5.04
C LEU A 35 -5.99 -1.27 -5.03
N VAL A 36 -5.21 -0.24 -4.70
CA VAL A 36 -3.74 -0.33 -4.60
C VAL A 36 -3.30 -0.99 -3.29
N ILE A 37 -4.06 -0.85 -2.20
CA ILE A 37 -3.74 -1.50 -0.91
C ILE A 37 -3.75 -3.03 -1.03
N ILE A 38 -4.69 -3.62 -1.79
CA ILE A 38 -4.82 -5.07 -1.94
C ILE A 38 -3.52 -5.73 -2.44
N PRO A 39 -2.93 -5.35 -3.60
CA PRO A 39 -1.69 -5.96 -4.07
C PRO A 39 -0.48 -5.65 -3.17
N LEU A 40 -0.47 -4.52 -2.45
CA LEU A 40 0.60 -4.21 -1.49
C LEU A 40 0.56 -5.14 -0.28
N ILE A 41 -0.62 -5.43 0.27
CA ILE A 41 -0.78 -6.40 1.35
C ILE A 41 -0.42 -7.80 0.86
N LEU A 42 -0.89 -8.21 -0.32
CA LEU A 42 -0.53 -9.50 -0.90
C LEU A 42 1.00 -9.64 -1.07
N ARG A 43 1.68 -8.59 -1.51
CA ARG A 43 3.16 -8.59 -1.62
C ARG A 43 3.87 -8.81 -0.29
N ILE A 44 3.28 -8.36 0.82
CA ILE A 44 3.82 -8.60 2.17
C ILE A 44 3.53 -10.03 2.62
N LEU A 45 2.32 -10.54 2.37
CA LEU A 45 1.90 -11.88 2.77
C LEU A 45 2.59 -13.00 1.98
N PHE A 46 2.94 -12.75 0.71
CA PHE A 46 3.64 -13.71 -0.15
C PHE A 46 5.17 -13.69 0.00
N ILE A 47 5.71 -13.01 1.01
CA ILE A 47 7.14 -13.05 1.30
C ILE A 47 7.52 -14.47 1.71
N LYS A 48 8.47 -15.05 0.97
CA LYS A 48 9.00 -16.39 1.18
C LYS A 48 10.50 -16.33 1.39
#